data_AF-A0A8J8E0B5-F1
#
_entry.id   AF-A0A8J8E0B5-F1
#
_cell.length_a   1.000
_cell.length_b   1.000
_cell.length_c   1.000
_cell.angle_alpha   90.00
_cell.angle_beta   90.00
_cell.angle_gamma   90.00
#
_symmetry.space_group_name_H-M   'P 1'
#
loop_
_entity.id
_entity.type
_entity.pdbx_description
1 polymer ?
#
loop_
_entity_poly.entity_id
_entity_poly.type
_entity_poly.pdbx_seq_one_letter_code
_entity_poly.pdbx_strand_id
1 'polypeptide(L)'
;MGELRLSDYSSDIVILSLLLLIVSALAVPWVEVSISSFRDFFYLLVLPFVVIIPLHEGLHALTARLLGAKVRFGVTVIDRVIIAPYVAIETPLSVRRYILFSLAPLLLSAVSLSFAWLLRSNFWALIYIFNTSGMVGDFLTTLALLRMPPDAAVFDDGTVLRSDEEIPRPYPRWVSSAIKVVIALVFLVILIFGRIEVVIEK
;
A
#
# COMPACT_ATOMS: atom_id res chain seq x y z
N MET A 1 14.59 7.61 21.91
CA MET A 1 13.27 7.43 21.29
C MET A 1 13.43 7.63 19.80
N GLY A 2 13.32 6.57 19.02
CA GLY A 2 13.36 6.63 17.56
C GLY A 2 12.00 7.00 16.98
N GLU A 3 12.01 7.68 15.83
CA GLU A 3 10.82 8.03 15.07
C GLU A 3 10.97 7.61 13.61
N LEU A 4 9.89 7.12 13.01
CA LEU A 4 9.76 6.91 11.58
C LEU A 4 8.48 7.60 11.09
N ARG A 5 8.66 8.52 10.13
CA ARG A 5 7.57 9.24 9.47
C ARG A 5 7.52 8.80 8.02
N LEU A 6 6.40 8.19 7.61
CA LEU A 6 6.22 7.77 6.22
C LEU A 6 6.19 8.95 5.24
N SER A 7 5.82 10.15 5.71
CA SER A 7 5.89 11.40 4.94
C SER A 7 7.29 11.70 4.40
N ASP A 8 8.34 11.30 5.12
CA ASP A 8 9.74 11.49 4.72
C ASP A 8 10.13 10.63 3.51
N TYR A 9 9.29 9.64 3.19
CA TYR A 9 9.45 8.71 2.07
C TYR A 9 8.36 8.91 1.01
N SER A 10 7.63 10.03 1.01
CA SER A 10 6.51 10.30 0.08
C SER A 10 6.82 10.00 -1.39
N SER A 11 7.97 10.45 -1.91
CA SER A 11 8.37 10.14 -3.28
C SER A 11 8.60 8.65 -3.52
N ASP A 12 9.17 7.95 -2.53
CA ASP A 12 9.40 6.51 -2.63
C ASP A 12 8.09 5.74 -2.56
N ILE A 13 7.14 6.20 -1.73
CA ILE A 13 5.79 5.64 -1.64
C ILE A 13 5.11 5.66 -3.01
N VAL A 14 5.04 6.83 -3.64
CA VAL A 14 4.41 6.98 -4.97
C VAL A 14 5.07 6.05 -5.99
N ILE A 15 6.40 6.05 -6.04
CA ILE A 15 7.18 5.27 -6.98
C ILE A 15 6.97 3.77 -6.78
N LEU A 16 7.11 3.28 -5.55
CA LEU A 16 6.96 1.87 -5.23
C LEU A 16 5.50 1.43 -5.41
N SER A 17 4.52 2.29 -5.16
CA SER A 17 3.11 1.99 -5.38
C SER A 17 2.83 1.81 -6.87
N LEU A 18 3.40 2.67 -7.73
CA LEU A 18 3.32 2.49 -9.19
C LEU A 18 4.00 1.20 -9.66
N LEU A 19 5.18 0.88 -9.11
CA LEU A 19 5.86 -0.38 -9.44
C LEU A 19 5.03 -1.60 -9.02
N LEU A 20 4.49 -1.61 -7.80
CA LEU A 20 3.63 -2.70 -7.32
C LEU A 20 2.31 -2.77 -8.08
N LEU A 21 1.75 -1.64 -8.51
CA LEU A 21 0.59 -1.59 -9.40
C LEU A 21 0.88 -2.31 -10.72
N ILE A 22 2.01 -1.99 -11.37
CA ILE A 22 2.41 -2.63 -12.64
C ILE A 22 2.68 -4.12 -12.43
N VAL A 23 3.49 -4.48 -11.43
CA VAL A 23 3.85 -5.88 -11.16
C VAL A 23 2.62 -6.73 -10.82
N SER A 24 1.70 -6.20 -10.01
CA SER A 24 0.45 -6.89 -9.70
C SER A 24 -0.46 -7.01 -10.93
N ALA A 25 -0.57 -5.98 -11.78
CA ALA A 25 -1.33 -6.08 -13.02
C ALA A 25 -0.79 -7.16 -13.96
N LEU A 26 0.55 -7.31 -14.04
CA LEU A 26 1.18 -8.37 -14.84
C LEU A 26 0.84 -9.79 -14.34
N ALA A 27 0.48 -9.96 -13.06
CA ALA A 27 0.07 -11.25 -12.51
C ALA A 27 -1.37 -11.65 -12.90
N VAL A 28 -2.14 -10.72 -13.48
CA VAL A 28 -3.53 -10.92 -13.92
C VAL A 28 -3.73 -10.35 -15.34
N PRO A 29 -3.03 -10.89 -16.36
CA PRO A 29 -2.90 -10.25 -17.67
C PRO A 29 -4.18 -10.20 -18.52
N TRP A 30 -5.27 -10.86 -18.09
CA TRP A 30 -6.58 -10.78 -18.75
C TRP A 30 -7.43 -9.60 -18.29
N VAL A 31 -6.97 -8.84 -17.29
CA VAL A 31 -7.71 -7.70 -16.78
C VAL A 31 -7.71 -6.61 -17.83
N GLU A 32 -8.88 -6.39 -18.42
CA GLU A 32 -9.15 -5.28 -19.31
C GLU A 32 -10.05 -4.26 -18.60
N VAL A 33 -9.63 -3.00 -18.62
CA VAL A 33 -10.41 -1.88 -18.07
C VAL A 33 -10.93 -1.06 -19.25
N SER A 34 -12.22 -1.21 -19.54
CA SER A 34 -12.93 -0.38 -20.51
C SER A 34 -14.06 0.35 -19.79
N ILE A 35 -14.04 1.68 -19.87
CA ILE A 35 -15.02 2.55 -19.21
C ILE A 35 -15.87 3.19 -20.30
N SER A 36 -17.04 2.61 -20.54
CA SER A 36 -17.99 3.11 -21.54
C SER A 36 -19.17 3.86 -20.92
N SER A 37 -19.39 3.66 -19.62
CA SER A 37 -20.51 4.21 -18.88
C SER A 37 -20.15 4.59 -17.44
N PHE A 38 -21.00 5.40 -16.82
CA PHE A 38 -20.88 5.72 -15.39
C PHE A 38 -20.96 4.47 -14.50
N ARG A 39 -21.70 3.45 -14.92
CA ARG A 39 -21.78 2.16 -14.22
C ARG A 39 -20.45 1.42 -14.25
N ASP A 40 -19.76 1.41 -15.40
CA ASP A 40 -18.45 0.79 -15.54
C ASP A 40 -17.42 1.52 -14.68
N PHE A 41 -17.44 2.87 -14.72
CA PHE A 41 -16.61 3.70 -13.86
C PHE A 41 -16.83 3.35 -12.38
N PHE A 42 -18.08 3.28 -11.94
CA PHE A 42 -18.40 2.94 -10.56
C PHE A 42 -17.93 1.52 -10.20
N TYR A 43 -18.19 0.53 -11.05
CA TYR A 43 -17.86 -0.87 -10.76
C TYR A 43 -16.36 -1.18 -10.82
N LEU A 44 -15.61 -0.56 -11.73
CA LEU A 44 -14.20 -0.84 -11.97
C LEU A 44 -13.27 0.05 -11.15
N LEU A 45 -13.67 1.28 -10.81
CA LEU A 45 -12.81 2.20 -10.07
C LEU A 45 -13.35 2.46 -8.66
N VAL A 46 -14.61 2.84 -8.50
CA VAL A 46 -15.12 3.28 -7.19
C VAL A 46 -15.35 2.11 -6.23
N LEU A 47 -16.09 1.09 -6.67
CA LEU A 47 -16.50 -0.02 -5.83
C LEU A 47 -15.33 -0.82 -5.25
N PRO A 48 -14.24 -1.12 -6.01
CA PRO A 48 -13.06 -1.76 -5.45
C PRO A 48 -12.46 -0.95 -4.31
N PHE A 49 -12.33 0.39 -4.44
CA PHE A 49 -11.83 1.23 -3.35
C PHE A 49 -12.75 1.24 -2.11
N VAL A 50 -14.06 1.29 -2.33
CA VAL A 50 -15.05 1.24 -1.23
C VAL A 50 -14.97 -0.08 -0.45
N VAL A 51 -14.65 -1.19 -1.12
CA VAL A 51 -14.51 -2.50 -0.49
C VAL A 51 -13.13 -2.71 0.12
N ILE A 52 -12.07 -2.33 -0.58
CA ILE A 52 -10.69 -2.64 -0.20
C ILE A 52 -10.25 -1.87 1.04
N ILE A 53 -10.60 -0.59 1.15
CA ILE A 53 -10.11 0.28 2.21
C ILE A 53 -10.61 -0.23 3.57
N PRO A 54 -11.92 -0.49 3.78
CA PRO A 54 -12.40 -1.07 5.04
C PRO A 54 -11.84 -2.46 5.33
N LEU A 55 -11.61 -3.29 4.31
CA LEU A 55 -11.04 -4.62 4.51
C LEU A 55 -9.57 -4.57 4.90
N HIS A 56 -8.79 -3.69 4.28
CA HIS A 56 -7.38 -3.46 4.56
C HIS A 56 -7.17 -2.95 5.99
N GLU A 57 -7.79 -1.80 6.32
CA GLU A 57 -7.76 -1.24 7.68
C GLU A 57 -8.41 -2.20 8.69
N GLY A 58 -9.47 -2.91 8.28
CA GLY A 58 -10.12 -3.92 9.11
C GLY A 58 -9.18 -5.07 9.48
N LEU A 59 -8.31 -5.53 8.57
CA LEU A 59 -7.32 -6.56 8.84
C LEU A 59 -6.22 -6.09 9.78
N HIS A 60 -5.75 -4.86 9.63
CA HIS A 60 -4.85 -4.23 10.60
C HIS A 60 -5.50 -4.19 11.99
N ALA A 61 -6.70 -3.64 12.10
CA ALA A 61 -7.42 -3.53 13.36
C ALA A 61 -7.72 -4.88 14.01
N LEU A 62 -8.16 -5.86 13.22
CA LEU A 62 -8.40 -7.23 13.70
C LEU A 62 -7.12 -7.85 14.24
N THR A 63 -6.03 -7.75 13.49
CA THR A 63 -4.73 -8.32 13.88
C THR A 63 -4.19 -7.65 15.13
N ALA A 64 -4.24 -6.32 15.21
CA ALA A 64 -3.87 -5.57 16.41
C ALA A 64 -4.67 -6.03 17.64
N ARG A 65 -6.00 -6.18 17.53
CA ARG A 65 -6.84 -6.69 18.62
C ARG A 65 -6.48 -8.11 19.04
N LEU A 66 -6.25 -9.00 18.07
CA LEU A 66 -5.82 -10.38 18.34
C LEU A 66 -4.45 -10.44 19.04
N LEU A 67 -3.58 -9.47 18.80
CA LEU A 67 -2.28 -9.32 19.45
C LEU A 67 -2.35 -8.62 20.81
N GLY A 68 -3.56 -8.31 21.29
CA GLY A 68 -3.82 -7.69 22.60
C GLY A 68 -3.74 -6.16 22.60
N ALA A 69 -3.71 -5.53 21.42
CA ALA A 69 -3.57 -4.09 21.30
C ALA A 69 -4.92 -3.36 21.31
N LYS A 70 -4.94 -2.15 21.87
CA LYS A 70 -6.08 -1.22 21.74
C LYS A 70 -5.97 -0.47 20.42
N VAL A 71 -7.07 -0.46 19.67
CA VAL A 71 -7.14 0.14 18.33
C VAL A 71 -8.03 1.37 18.34
N ARG A 72 -7.54 2.45 17.75
CA ARG A 72 -8.33 3.64 17.41
C ARG A 72 -8.38 3.80 15.90
N PHE A 73 -9.58 3.94 15.37
CA PHE A 73 -9.77 4.34 13.98
C PHE A 73 -9.77 5.86 13.90
N GLY A 74 -9.09 6.38 12.89
CA GLY A 74 -9.13 7.81 12.56
C GLY A 74 -9.26 8.00 11.07
N VAL A 75 -9.35 9.26 10.67
CA VAL A 75 -9.42 9.67 9.27
C VAL A 75 -8.41 10.79 9.08
N THR A 76 -7.48 10.60 8.16
CA THR A 76 -6.56 11.66 7.73
C THR A 76 -7.31 12.58 6.79
N VAL A 77 -7.41 13.85 7.18
CA VAL A 77 -8.05 14.91 6.40
C VAL A 77 -6.99 15.93 6.01
N ILE A 78 -6.86 16.22 4.71
CA ILE A 78 -6.06 17.35 4.21
C ILE A 78 -7.02 18.29 3.50
N ASP A 79 -6.98 19.58 3.84
CA ASP A 79 -7.81 20.62 3.20
C ASP A 79 -9.31 20.30 3.12
N ARG A 80 -9.86 19.70 4.19
CA ARG A 80 -11.26 19.23 4.32
C ARG A 80 -11.63 18.03 3.44
N VAL A 81 -10.66 17.41 2.77
CA VAL A 81 -10.84 16.16 2.02
C VAL A 81 -10.36 15.00 2.88
N ILE A 82 -11.25 14.02 3.09
CA ILE A 82 -10.90 12.74 3.69
C ILE A 82 -9.97 12.01 2.72
N ILE A 83 -8.70 11.84 3.09
CA ILE A 83 -7.68 11.20 2.26
C ILE A 83 -7.66 9.70 2.48
N ALA A 84 -7.59 9.29 3.75
CA ALA A 84 -7.50 7.87 4.10
C ALA A 84 -7.96 7.64 5.54
N PRO A 85 -8.78 6.60 5.80
CA PRO A 85 -8.89 6.07 7.15
C PRO A 85 -7.56 5.48 7.58
N TYR A 86 -7.28 5.49 8.89
CA TYR A 86 -6.10 4.84 9.46
C TYR A 86 -6.46 4.11 10.75
N VAL A 87 -5.67 3.09 11.05
CA VAL A 87 -5.68 2.35 12.32
C VAL A 87 -4.45 2.75 13.14
N ALA A 88 -4.68 3.42 14.27
CA ALA A 88 -3.65 3.69 15.26
C ALA A 88 -3.69 2.66 16.40
N ILE A 89 -2.52 2.38 16.97
CA ILE A 89 -2.37 1.43 18.08
C ILE A 89 -2.04 2.21 19.36
N GLU A 90 -2.95 2.18 20.33
CA GLU A 90 -2.81 2.94 21.60
C GLU A 90 -1.97 2.23 22.66
N THR A 91 -1.57 0.98 22.40
CA THR A 91 -0.75 0.15 23.29
C THR A 91 0.49 -0.32 22.55
N PRO A 92 1.70 -0.20 23.14
CA PRO A 92 2.91 -0.67 22.47
C PRO A 92 2.84 -2.17 22.11
N LEU A 93 3.29 -2.50 20.91
CA LEU A 93 3.52 -3.87 20.46
C LEU A 93 5.02 -4.11 20.33
N SER A 94 5.46 -5.36 20.54
CA SER A 94 6.84 -5.71 20.17
C SER A 94 7.02 -5.64 18.66
N VAL A 95 8.25 -5.36 18.20
CA VAL A 95 8.62 -5.35 16.77
C VAL A 95 8.05 -6.55 16.01
N ARG A 96 8.19 -7.78 16.54
CA ARG A 96 7.66 -8.99 15.88
C ARG A 96 6.14 -8.94 15.69
N ARG A 97 5.41 -8.48 16.71
CA ARG A 97 3.94 -8.36 16.66
C ARG A 97 3.53 -7.22 15.74
N TYR A 98 4.25 -6.12 15.74
CA TYR A 98 3.97 -5.00 14.85
C TYR A 98 4.20 -5.37 13.38
N ILE A 99 5.23 -6.16 13.05
CA ILE A 99 5.43 -6.67 11.69
C ILE A 99 4.24 -7.54 11.23
N LEU A 100 3.74 -8.43 12.10
CA LEU A 100 2.54 -9.23 11.79
C LEU A 100 1.31 -8.35 11.56
N PHE A 101 1.14 -7.32 12.40
CA PHE A 101 0.09 -6.31 12.25
C PHE A 101 0.19 -5.56 10.92
N SER A 102 1.39 -5.07 10.56
CA SER A 102 1.64 -4.30 9.35
C SER A 102 1.48 -5.14 8.09
N LEU A 103 1.88 -6.41 8.11
CA LEU A 103 1.73 -7.30 6.96
C LEU A 103 0.37 -8.00 6.88
N ALA A 104 -0.54 -7.80 7.84
CA ALA A 104 -1.85 -8.45 7.85
C ALA A 104 -2.64 -8.33 6.53
N PRO A 105 -2.65 -7.17 5.84
CA PRO A 105 -3.35 -7.03 4.56
C PRO A 105 -2.78 -7.88 3.41
N LEU A 106 -1.62 -8.53 3.55
CA LEU A 106 -1.12 -9.49 2.56
C LEU A 106 -2.12 -10.63 2.33
N LEU A 107 -2.85 -11.02 3.38
CA LEU A 107 -3.89 -12.05 3.29
C LEU A 107 -4.99 -11.63 2.30
N LEU A 108 -5.38 -10.35 2.28
CA LEU A 108 -6.35 -9.82 1.33
C LEU A 108 -5.82 -9.91 -0.10
N SER A 109 -4.55 -9.56 -0.34
CA SER A 109 -3.94 -9.75 -1.66
C SER A 109 -3.94 -11.21 -2.10
N ALA A 110 -3.55 -12.14 -1.22
CA ALA A 110 -3.51 -13.57 -1.55
C ALA A 110 -4.90 -14.14 -1.87
N VAL A 111 -5.91 -13.81 -1.07
CA VAL A 111 -7.30 -14.24 -1.28
C VAL A 111 -7.88 -13.64 -2.57
N SER A 112 -7.69 -12.34 -2.78
CA SER A 112 -8.18 -11.65 -3.98
C SER A 112 -7.53 -12.16 -5.26
N LEU A 113 -6.22 -12.44 -5.25
CA LEU A 113 -5.54 -13.04 -6.39
C LEU A 113 -6.07 -14.46 -6.68
N SER A 114 -6.31 -15.25 -5.63
CA SER A 114 -6.87 -16.60 -5.76
C SER A 114 -8.26 -16.56 -6.40
N PHE A 115 -9.15 -15.67 -5.95
CA PHE A 115 -10.48 -15.51 -6.54
C PHE A 115 -10.43 -14.90 -7.95
N ALA A 116 -9.49 -13.99 -8.22
CA ALA A 116 -9.28 -13.43 -9.55
C ALA A 116 -9.01 -14.55 -10.57
N TRP A 117 -8.12 -15.48 -10.24
CA TRP A 117 -7.79 -16.62 -11.10
C TRP A 117 -8.91 -17.67 -11.16
N LEU A 118 -9.49 -18.03 -10.02
CA LEU A 118 -10.53 -19.05 -9.93
C LEU A 118 -11.81 -18.65 -10.70
N LEU A 119 -12.20 -17.38 -10.60
CA LEU A 119 -13.44 -16.87 -11.18
C LEU A 119 -13.22 -16.08 -12.48
N ARG A 120 -11.97 -15.89 -12.91
CA ARG A 120 -11.59 -14.98 -14.00
C ARG A 120 -12.24 -13.60 -13.87
N SER A 121 -12.24 -13.06 -12.64
CA SER A 121 -13.00 -11.87 -12.29
C SER A 121 -12.14 -10.61 -12.29
N ASN A 122 -12.50 -9.62 -13.10
CA ASN A 122 -11.84 -8.30 -13.10
C ASN A 122 -11.97 -7.60 -11.75
N PHE A 123 -13.10 -7.74 -11.07
CA PHE A 123 -13.32 -7.12 -9.76
C PHE A 123 -12.33 -7.61 -8.70
N TRP A 124 -12.17 -8.94 -8.55
CA TRP A 124 -11.20 -9.51 -7.62
C TRP A 124 -9.75 -9.20 -8.02
N ALA A 125 -9.47 -9.17 -9.32
CA ALA A 125 -8.16 -8.78 -9.82
C ALA A 125 -7.84 -7.32 -9.49
N LEU A 126 -8.80 -6.40 -9.61
CA LEU A 126 -8.65 -5.00 -9.23
C LEU A 126 -8.46 -4.82 -7.71
N ILE A 127 -9.18 -5.59 -6.88
CA ILE A 127 -8.92 -5.61 -5.43
C ILE A 127 -7.47 -6.08 -5.17
N TYR A 128 -7.00 -7.15 -5.82
CA TYR A 128 -5.62 -7.61 -5.66
C TYR A 128 -4.60 -6.53 -6.06
N ILE A 129 -4.78 -5.91 -7.24
CA ILE A 129 -3.90 -4.87 -7.78
C ILE A 129 -3.84 -3.68 -6.81
N PHE A 130 -4.99 -3.12 -6.48
CA PHE A 130 -5.06 -1.92 -5.63
C PHE A 130 -4.55 -2.19 -4.22
N ASN A 131 -4.87 -3.34 -3.61
CA ASN A 131 -4.41 -3.66 -2.26
C ASN A 131 -2.89 -3.73 -2.26
N THR A 132 -2.33 -4.53 -3.17
CA THR A 132 -0.88 -4.75 -3.27
C THR A 132 -0.14 -3.44 -3.53
N SER A 133 -0.67 -2.56 -4.39
CA SER A 133 -0.09 -1.23 -4.63
C SER A 133 -0.15 -0.29 -3.42
N GLY A 134 -1.17 -0.44 -2.57
CA GLY A 134 -1.36 0.37 -1.35
C GLY A 134 -0.46 -0.05 -0.18
N MET A 135 0.04 -1.29 -0.18
CA MET A 135 0.84 -1.87 0.91
C MET A 135 2.28 -1.31 1.05
N VAL A 136 2.65 -0.29 0.28
CA VAL A 136 4.03 0.23 0.33
C VAL A 136 4.37 0.78 1.72
N GLY A 137 3.45 1.49 2.36
CA GLY A 137 3.65 1.98 3.73
C GLY A 137 3.94 0.83 4.71
N ASP A 138 3.23 -0.28 4.56
CA ASP A 138 3.40 -1.49 5.37
C ASP A 138 4.77 -2.14 5.14
N PHE A 139 5.18 -2.26 3.88
CA PHE A 139 6.47 -2.83 3.54
C PHE A 139 7.62 -1.94 4.01
N LEU A 140 7.54 -0.63 3.85
CA LEU A 140 8.56 0.29 4.34
C LEU A 140 8.69 0.20 5.87
N THR A 141 7.56 0.20 6.57
CA THR A 141 7.51 0.04 8.02
C THR A 141 8.12 -1.29 8.44
N THR A 142 7.70 -2.39 7.83
CA THR A 142 8.23 -3.72 8.09
C THR A 142 9.74 -3.80 7.84
N LEU A 143 10.24 -3.24 6.73
CA LEU A 143 11.67 -3.24 6.41
C LEU A 143 12.50 -2.47 7.46
N ALA A 144 11.99 -1.35 7.98
CA ALA A 144 12.62 -0.64 9.07
C ALA A 144 12.66 -1.51 10.34
N LEU A 145 11.51 -2.07 10.72
CA LEU A 145 11.35 -2.87 11.94
C LEU A 145 12.15 -4.18 11.92
N LEU A 146 12.35 -4.81 10.76
CA LEU A 146 13.19 -6.02 10.62
C LEU A 146 14.64 -5.83 11.06
N ARG A 147 15.11 -4.59 11.17
CA ARG A 147 16.47 -4.25 11.61
C ARG A 147 16.54 -3.83 13.09
N MET A 148 15.43 -3.90 13.81
CA MET A 148 15.36 -3.57 15.23
C MET A 148 15.38 -4.84 16.11
N PRO A 149 15.71 -4.71 17.41
CA PRO A 149 15.54 -5.81 18.35
C PRO A 149 14.09 -6.33 18.35
N PRO A 150 13.87 -7.66 18.31
CA PRO A 150 12.54 -8.24 18.10
C PRO A 150 11.50 -7.92 19.19
N ASP A 151 11.98 -7.60 20.38
CA ASP A 151 11.17 -7.32 21.56
C ASP A 151 11.09 -5.82 21.90
N ALA A 152 11.73 -4.95 21.10
CA ALA A 152 11.63 -3.51 21.26
C ALA A 152 10.17 -3.05 21.12
N ALA A 153 9.80 -2.05 21.92
CA ALA A 153 8.42 -1.57 21.97
C ALA A 153 8.18 -0.56 20.85
N VAL A 154 7.12 -0.78 20.07
CA VAL A 154 6.71 0.05 18.95
C VAL A 154 5.31 0.58 19.19
N PHE A 155 5.13 1.87 18.97
CA PHE A 155 3.88 2.60 19.15
C PHE A 155 3.57 3.41 17.88
N ASP A 156 2.30 3.53 17.53
CA ASP A 156 1.85 4.26 16.34
C ASP A 156 0.75 5.25 16.71
N ASP A 157 1.05 6.54 16.63
CA ASP A 157 0.09 7.61 16.91
C ASP A 157 -0.91 7.87 15.76
N GLY A 158 -0.77 7.16 14.64
CA GLY A 158 -1.54 7.31 13.41
C GLY A 158 -0.81 8.13 12.34
N THR A 159 0.28 8.81 12.70
CA THR A 159 1.09 9.62 11.78
C THR A 159 2.58 9.34 11.87
N VAL A 160 3.05 8.92 13.04
CA VAL A 160 4.44 8.65 13.34
C VAL A 160 4.56 7.35 14.12
N LEU A 161 5.43 6.49 13.63
CA LEU A 161 5.86 5.30 14.33
C LEU A 161 6.97 5.65 15.32
N ARG A 162 6.85 5.19 16.55
CA ARG A 162 7.77 5.52 17.66
C ARG A 162 8.27 4.27 18.34
N SER A 163 9.49 4.32 18.83
CA SER A 163 10.06 3.24 19.65
C SER A 163 10.99 3.82 20.72
N ASP A 164 11.16 3.06 21.79
CA ASP A 164 12.21 3.30 22.79
C ASP A 164 13.60 3.24 22.15
N GLU A 165 13.78 2.33 21.21
CA GLU A 165 14.97 2.17 20.37
C GLU A 165 14.99 3.11 19.15
N GLU A 166 16.16 3.28 18.53
CA GLU A 166 16.27 3.98 17.24
C GLU A 166 15.60 3.15 16.14
N ILE A 167 14.73 3.78 15.34
CA ILE A 167 14.10 3.13 14.18
C ILE A 167 14.99 3.37 12.95
N PRO A 168 15.64 2.34 12.40
CA PRO A 168 16.52 2.51 11.25
C PRO A 168 15.71 2.77 9.97
N ARG A 169 16.38 3.28 8.94
CA ARG A 169 15.74 3.49 7.63
C ARG A 169 15.34 2.16 6.99
N PRO A 170 14.24 2.10 6.21
CA PRO A 170 13.85 0.91 5.45
C PRO A 170 14.93 0.42 4.48
N TYR A 171 15.73 1.34 3.94
CA TYR A 171 16.90 1.05 3.11
C TYR A 171 17.84 2.28 3.05
N PRO A 172 19.09 2.11 2.58
CA PRO A 172 20.03 3.21 2.40
C PRO A 172 19.55 4.27 1.39
N ARG A 173 19.96 5.53 1.57
CA ARG A 173 19.56 6.66 0.69
C ARG A 173 19.85 6.43 -0.79
N TRP A 174 20.98 5.80 -1.10
CA TRP A 174 21.37 5.54 -2.48
C TRP A 174 20.39 4.59 -3.19
N VAL A 175 19.72 3.70 -2.46
CA VAL A 175 18.69 2.81 -3.02
C VAL A 175 17.48 3.63 -3.46
N SER A 176 17.00 4.57 -2.64
CA SER A 176 15.95 5.52 -3.03
C SER A 176 16.31 6.27 -4.32
N SER A 177 17.53 6.82 -4.37
CA SER A 177 18.03 7.54 -5.54
C SER A 177 18.12 6.65 -6.78
N ALA A 178 18.60 5.42 -6.63
CA ALA A 178 18.71 4.46 -7.73
C ALA A 178 17.34 4.10 -8.31
N ILE A 179 16.33 3.81 -7.46
CA ILE A 179 14.97 3.50 -7.90
C ILE A 179 14.37 4.68 -8.69
N LYS A 180 14.54 5.91 -8.20
CA LYS A 180 14.09 7.14 -8.89
C LYS A 180 14.71 7.29 -10.27
N VAL A 181 16.03 7.11 -10.37
CA VAL A 181 16.75 7.21 -11.65
C VAL A 181 16.29 6.14 -12.62
N VAL A 182 16.16 4.89 -12.18
CA VAL A 182 15.69 3.78 -13.02
C VAL A 182 14.30 4.07 -13.57
N ILE A 183 13.36 4.52 -12.74
CA ILE A 183 12.00 4.84 -13.20
C ILE A 183 11.99 6.03 -14.17
N ALA A 184 12.77 7.07 -13.90
CA ALA A 184 12.91 8.20 -14.81
C ALA A 184 13.44 7.76 -16.18
N LEU A 185 14.43 6.86 -16.21
CA LEU A 185 14.96 6.27 -17.44
C LEU A 185 13.92 5.41 -18.16
N VAL A 186 13.17 4.56 -17.44
CA VAL A 186 12.08 3.76 -18.03
C VAL A 186 11.02 4.67 -18.65
N PHE A 187 10.60 5.71 -17.94
CA PHE A 187 9.63 6.69 -18.46
C PHE A 187 10.16 7.41 -19.70
N LEU A 188 11.44 7.82 -19.70
CA LEU A 188 12.08 8.44 -20.85
C LEU A 188 12.12 7.49 -22.07
N VAL A 189 12.44 6.21 -21.86
CA VAL A 189 12.42 5.20 -22.92
C VAL A 189 11.01 5.04 -23.49
N ILE A 190 9.99 4.99 -22.63
CA ILE A 190 8.58 4.93 -23.07
C ILE A 190 8.23 6.17 -23.89
N LEU A 191 8.68 7.37 -23.52
CA LEU A 191 8.40 8.59 -24.28
C LEU A 191 9.12 8.63 -25.63
N ILE A 192 10.38 8.17 -25.70
CA ILE A 192 11.18 8.19 -26.93
C ILE A 192 10.67 7.15 -27.94
N PHE A 193 10.35 5.95 -27.47
CA PHE A 193 10.00 4.81 -28.32
C PHE A 193 8.51 4.52 -28.40
N GLY A 194 7.72 5.03 -27.45
CA GLY A 194 6.27 4.90 -27.45
C GLY A 194 5.65 5.76 -28.55
N ARG A 195 5.18 5.10 -29.61
CA ARG A 195 4.34 5.75 -30.62
C ARG A 195 2.96 5.96 -30.02
N ILE A 196 2.70 7.14 -29.47
CA ILE A 196 1.35 7.54 -29.06
C ILE A 196 0.61 8.00 -30.31
N GLU A 197 -0.14 7.11 -30.95
CA GLU A 197 -1.07 7.48 -32.01
C GLU A 197 -2.38 7.95 -31.38
N VAL A 198 -2.65 9.26 -31.44
CA VAL A 198 -3.92 9.82 -31.00
C VAL A 198 -4.94 9.64 -32.12
N VAL A 199 -5.79 8.63 -31.99
CA VAL A 199 -6.94 8.44 -32.88
C VAL A 199 -8.09 9.29 -32.37
N ILE A 200 -8.47 10.33 -33.12
CA ILE A 200 -9.69 11.10 -32.87
C ILE A 200 -10.79 10.44 -33.71
N GLU A 201 -11.66 9.67 -33.08
CA GLU A 201 -12.90 9.21 -33.74
C GLU A 201 -13.85 10.42 -33.92
N LYS A 202 -14.37 10.57 -35.15
CA LYS A 202 -15.32 11.63 -35.54
C LYS A 202 -16.75 11.23 -35.24
#